data_AF-A0A949UDU8-F1
#
_entry.id   AF-A0A949UDU8-F1
#
_cell.length_a   1.000
_cell.length_b   1.000
_cell.length_c   1.000
_cell.angle_alpha   90.00
_cell.angle_beta   90.00
_cell.angle_gamma   90.00
#
_symmetry.space_group_name_H-M   'P 1'
#
loop_
_entity.id
_entity.type
_entity.pdbx_description
1 polymer ?
#
loop_
_entity_poly.entity_id
_entity_poly.type
_entity_poly.pdbx_seq_one_letter_code
_entity_poly.pdbx_strand_id
1 'polypeptide(L)'
;MRISKPIVLRIVTAVLLLWLAFVALVWWSMRQPPEKFGRVMSRMPGPAVFLLAPFETLWMHARAGTLSVGDPAPDFTAVKLDKTDKVQLSSLTSRQPVVLVFGSYT
;
A
#
# COMPACT_ATOMS: atom_id res chain seq x y z
N MET A 1 -8.59 -28.73 34.39
CA MET A 1 -7.68 -29.13 33.28
C MET A 1 -6.37 -28.35 33.42
N ARG A 2 -5.27 -28.95 33.87
CA ARG A 2 -3.99 -28.24 34.11
C ARG A 2 -3.13 -28.39 32.86
N ILE A 3 -3.13 -27.38 31.98
CA ILE A 3 -2.34 -27.40 30.76
C ILE A 3 -0.86 -27.31 31.15
N SER A 4 -0.03 -28.19 30.59
CA SER A 4 1.40 -28.22 30.90
C SER A 4 2.13 -27.06 30.21
N LYS A 5 3.08 -26.43 30.92
CA LYS A 5 3.92 -25.34 30.41
C LYS A 5 4.50 -25.57 28.99
N PRO A 6 5.04 -26.76 28.64
CA PRO A 6 5.59 -26.98 27.30
C PRO A 6 4.53 -26.99 26.20
N ILE A 7 3.28 -27.41 26.49
CA ILE A 7 2.19 -27.37 25.51
C ILE A 7 1.78 -25.92 25.25
N VAL A 8 1.65 -25.11 26.29
CA VAL A 8 1.36 -23.67 26.16
C VAL A 8 2.42 -22.99 25.30
N LEU A 9 3.71 -23.25 25.57
CA LEU A 9 4.80 -22.66 24.80
C LEU A 9 4.74 -23.03 23.32
N ARG A 10 4.47 -24.30 22.99
CA ARG A 10 4.32 -24.76 21.61
C ARG A 10 3.15 -24.08 20.90
N ILE A 11 2.01 -23.95 21.58
CA ILE A 11 0.82 -23.27 21.02
C ILE A 11 1.13 -21.80 20.75
N VAL A 12 1.68 -21.08 21.73
CA VAL A 12 2.03 -19.66 21.57
C VAL A 12 3.02 -19.47 20.42
N THR A 13 4.03 -20.34 20.34
CA THR A 13 5.03 -20.30 19.25
C THR A 13 4.38 -20.53 17.89
N ALA A 14 3.53 -21.55 17.77
CA ALA A 14 2.83 -21.85 16.52
C ALA A 14 1.91 -20.68 16.08
N VAL A 15 1.19 -20.08 17.03
CA VAL A 15 0.34 -18.90 16.77
C VAL A 15 1.18 -17.71 16.31
N LEU A 16 2.31 -17.45 16.97
CA LEU A 16 3.20 -16.35 16.60
C LEU A 16 3.80 -16.53 15.21
N LEU A 17 4.22 -17.74 14.85
CA LEU A 17 4.71 -18.05 13.50
C LEU A 17 3.63 -17.88 12.45
N LEU A 18 2.41 -18.34 12.72
CA LEU A 18 1.28 -18.17 11.83
C LEU A 18 0.94 -16.69 11.62
N TRP A 19 0.98 -15.91 12.70
CA TRP A 19 0.76 -14.46 12.65
C TRP A 19 1.85 -13.75 11.84
N LEU A 20 3.13 -14.07 12.05
CA LEU A 20 4.23 -13.51 11.26
C LEU A 20 4.11 -13.88 9.77
N ALA A 21 3.75 -15.12 9.45
CA ALA A 21 3.51 -15.55 8.08
C ALA A 21 2.35 -14.78 7.43
N PHE A 22 1.27 -14.55 8.19
CA PHE A 22 0.15 -13.72 7.74
C PHE A 22 0.59 -12.28 7.44
N VAL A 23 1.31 -11.63 8.36
CA VAL A 23 1.83 -10.27 8.18
C VAL A 23 2.77 -10.19 6.97
N ALA A 24 3.65 -11.19 6.80
CA ALA A 24 4.55 -11.26 5.64
C ALA A 24 3.79 -11.40 4.31
N LEU A 25 2.71 -12.19 4.28
CA LEU A 25 1.86 -12.34 3.10
C LEU A 25 1.14 -11.03 2.75
N VAL A 26 0.61 -10.32 3.75
CA VAL A 26 -0.01 -9.00 3.57
C VAL A 26 1.02 -8.01 3.02
N TRP A 27 2.20 -7.93 3.64
CA TRP A 27 3.29 -7.06 3.20
C TRP A 27 3.72 -7.34 1.76
N TRP A 28 3.91 -8.62 1.41
CA TRP A 28 4.24 -9.02 0.04
C TRP A 28 3.15 -8.60 -0.95
N SER A 29 1.88 -8.77 -0.58
CA SER A 29 0.73 -8.37 -1.41
C SER A 29 0.70 -6.86 -1.63
N MET A 30 1.00 -6.05 -0.62
CA MET A 30 0.98 -4.58 -0.72
C MET A 30 1.98 -4.03 -1.74
N ARG A 31 3.10 -4.73 -1.97
CA ARG A 31 4.14 -4.38 -2.96
C ARG A 31 3.79 -4.80 -4.39
N GLN A 32 2.67 -5.49 -4.61
CA GLN A 32 2.23 -5.89 -5.95
C GLN A 32 1.48 -4.73 -6.66
N PRO A 33 1.33 -4.76 -7.98
CA PRO A 33 0.44 -3.84 -8.71
C PRO A 33 -0.99 -3.80 -8.13
N PRO A 34 -1.70 -2.66 -8.23
CA PRO A 34 -3.02 -2.46 -7.63
C PRO A 34 -4.03 -3.57 -7.96
N GLU A 35 -3.99 -4.12 -9.18
CA GLU A 35 -4.90 -5.15 -9.65
C GLU A 35 -4.65 -6.48 -8.93
N LYS A 36 -3.38 -6.84 -8.72
CA LYS A 36 -2.99 -8.06 -7.99
C LYS A 36 -3.29 -7.91 -6.51
N PHE A 37 -3.01 -6.74 -5.94
CA PHE A 37 -3.33 -6.43 -4.54
C PHE A 37 -4.84 -6.51 -4.29
N GLY A 38 -5.65 -5.83 -5.09
CA GLY A 38 -7.11 -5.85 -4.99
C GLY A 38 -7.69 -7.25 -5.11
N ARG A 39 -7.15 -8.09 -6.00
CA ARG A 39 -7.55 -9.50 -6.13
C ARG A 39 -7.24 -10.36 -4.91
N VAL A 40 -6.15 -10.07 -4.19
CA VAL A 40 -5.83 -10.76 -2.94
C VAL A 40 -6.76 -10.29 -1.82
N MET A 41 -6.93 -8.96 -1.70
CA MET A 41 -7.76 -8.36 -0.65
C MET A 41 -9.25 -8.72 -0.80
N SER A 42 -9.76 -8.92 -2.02
CA SER A 42 -11.16 -9.33 -2.23
C SER A 42 -11.50 -10.71 -1.65
N ARG A 43 -10.49 -11.52 -1.34
CA ARG A 43 -10.64 -12.85 -0.70
C ARG A 43 -10.38 -12.82 0.80
N MET A 44 -9.91 -11.70 1.33
CA MET A 44 -9.60 -11.59 2.75
C MET A 44 -10.83 -11.13 3.53
N PRO A 45 -11.08 -11.68 4.73
CA PRO A 45 -12.10 -11.15 5.61
C PRO A 45 -11.69 -9.74 6.03
N GLY A 46 -12.40 -8.73 5.52
CA GLY A 46 -12.03 -7.30 5.61
C GLY A 46 -11.52 -6.88 6.99
N PRO A 47 -12.26 -7.09 8.08
CA PRO A 47 -11.82 -6.66 9.41
C PRO A 47 -10.53 -7.33 9.89
N ALA A 48 -10.27 -8.58 9.50
CA ALA A 48 -9.14 -9.34 10.04
C ALA A 48 -7.79 -8.75 9.62
N VAL A 49 -7.68 -8.26 8.38
CA VAL A 49 -6.42 -7.70 7.88
C VAL A 49 -6.08 -6.38 8.59
N PHE A 50 -7.08 -5.51 8.78
CA PHE A 50 -6.89 -4.23 9.44
C PHE A 50 -6.69 -4.35 10.96
N LEU A 51 -7.24 -5.41 11.59
CA LEU A 51 -7.10 -5.65 13.02
C LEU A 51 -5.82 -6.42 13.39
N LEU A 52 -5.43 -7.40 12.58
CA LEU A 52 -4.33 -8.31 12.92
C LEU A 52 -2.97 -7.84 12.40
N ALA A 53 -2.94 -6.98 11.38
CA ALA A 53 -1.70 -6.41 10.86
C ALA A 53 -1.64 -4.90 11.13
N PRO A 54 -0.45 -4.32 11.34
CA PRO A 54 -0.27 -2.86 11.39
C PRO A 54 -0.42 -2.27 9.98
N PHE A 55 -1.64 -2.31 9.45
CA PHE A 55 -1.94 -2.11 8.03
C PHE A 55 -1.48 -0.76 7.51
N GLU A 56 -1.80 0.32 8.22
CA GLU A 56 -1.43 1.68 7.81
C GLU A 56 0.08 1.85 7.69
N THR A 57 0.83 1.42 8.73
CA THR A 57 2.29 1.46 8.72
C THR A 57 2.84 0.65 7.55
N LEU A 58 2.37 -0.58 7.36
CA LEU A 58 2.84 -1.43 6.26
C LEU A 58 2.50 -0.81 4.89
N TRP A 59 1.31 -0.24 4.75
CA TRP A 59 0.86 0.36 3.49
C TRP A 59 1.73 1.56 3.10
N MET A 60 1.96 2.48 4.04
CA MET A 60 2.77 3.67 3.79
C MET A 60 4.21 3.32 3.39
N HIS A 61 4.80 2.29 3.99
CA HIS A 61 6.15 1.85 3.61
C HIS A 61 6.17 1.06 2.29
N ALA A 62 5.17 0.21 2.04
CA ALA A 62 5.12 -0.61 0.83
C ALA A 62 4.83 0.22 -0.43
N ARG A 63 4.15 1.36 -0.29
CA ARG A 63 3.75 2.27 -1.37
C ARG A 63 4.48 3.61 -1.37
N ALA A 64 5.49 3.76 -0.51
CA ALA A 64 6.33 4.93 -0.53
C ALA A 64 6.96 5.09 -1.92
N GLY A 65 6.81 6.29 -2.48
CA GLY A 65 7.59 6.70 -3.64
C GLY A 65 9.04 6.95 -3.26
N THR A 66 9.88 7.22 -4.25
CA THR A 66 11.30 7.53 -4.06
C THR A 66 11.60 9.04 -4.08
N LEU A 67 10.57 9.87 -4.21
CA LEU A 67 10.70 11.33 -4.29
C LEU A 67 10.85 11.95 -2.91
N SER A 68 11.82 12.84 -2.79
CA SER A 68 12.11 13.64 -1.61
C SER A 68 11.80 15.12 -1.86
N VAL A 69 11.64 15.88 -0.78
CA VAL A 69 11.47 17.34 -0.89
C VAL A 69 12.74 17.96 -1.47
N GLY A 70 12.56 18.76 -2.53
CA GLY A 70 13.67 19.37 -3.28
C GLY A 70 14.07 18.60 -4.54
N ASP A 71 13.63 17.35 -4.69
CA ASP A 71 13.85 16.61 -5.95
C ASP A 71 13.06 17.27 -7.09
N PRO A 72 13.61 17.27 -8.32
CA PRO A 72 12.84 17.70 -9.48
C PRO A 72 11.62 16.80 -9.68
N ALA A 73 10.45 17.40 -9.85
CA ALA A 73 9.24 16.66 -10.15
C ALA A 73 9.40 15.87 -11.48
N PRO A 74 9.14 14.55 -11.51
CA PRO A 74 9.20 13.79 -12.75
C PRO A 74 8.22 14.35 -13.77
N ASP A 75 8.68 14.51 -15.01
CA ASP A 75 7.82 14.98 -16.07
C ASP A 75 6.87 13.86 -16.55
N PHE A 76 5.62 14.20 -16.81
CA PHE A 76 4.63 13.26 -17.32
C PHE A 76 3.57 13.99 -18.16
N THR A 77 2.91 13.21 -19.02
CA THR A 77 1.77 13.67 -19.80
C THR A 77 0.48 13.18 -19.18
N ALA A 78 -0.44 14.09 -18.87
CA ALA A 78 -1.80 13.77 -18.44
C ALA A 78 -2.81 14.10 -19.54
N VAL A 79 -3.83 13.28 -19.71
CA VAL A 79 -4.95 13.59 -20.61
C VAL A 79 -5.94 14.48 -19.86
N LYS A 80 -6.47 15.53 -20.51
CA LYS A 80 -7.56 16.32 -19.93
C LYS A 80 -8.81 15.47 -19.69
N LEU A 81 -9.66 15.88 -18.76
CA LEU A 81 -10.87 15.13 -18.40
C LEU A 81 -11.82 14.94 -19.59
N ASP A 82 -11.91 15.94 -20.46
CA ASP A 82 -12.71 15.92 -21.70
C ASP A 82 -12.06 15.10 -22.84
N LYS A 83 -10.87 14.55 -22.62
CA LYS A 83 -10.07 13.75 -23.58
C LYS A 83 -9.70 14.48 -24.86
N THR A 84 -9.87 15.79 -24.93
CA THR A 84 -9.58 16.57 -26.14
C THR A 84 -8.09 16.77 -26.36
N ASP A 85 -7.30 16.69 -25.28
CA ASP A 85 -5.93 17.14 -25.29
C ASP A 85 -5.07 16.45 -24.22
N LYS A 86 -3.75 16.62 -24.36
CA LYS A 86 -2.72 16.11 -23.46
C LYS A 86 -1.89 17.27 -22.92
N VAL A 87 -1.68 17.31 -21.61
CA VAL A 87 -0.89 18.34 -20.93
C VAL A 87 0.37 17.71 -20.37
N GLN A 88 1.52 18.25 -20.77
CA GLN A 88 2.82 17.89 -20.19
C GLN A 88 3.09 18.74 -18.95
N LEU A 89 3.50 18.14 -17.83
CA LEU A 89 3.76 18.87 -16.59
C LEU A 89 4.80 20.00 -16.78
N SER A 90 5.91 19.73 -17.48
CA SER A 90 6.97 20.72 -17.75
C SER A 90 6.50 21.98 -18.49
N SER A 91 5.43 21.87 -19.28
CA SER A 91 4.83 23.02 -19.96
C SER A 91 4.12 24.00 -19.01
N LEU A 92 3.72 23.53 -17.82
CA LEU A 92 3.09 24.32 -16.77
C LEU A 92 4.15 24.84 -15.78
N THR A 93 5.06 23.97 -15.34
CA THR A 93 6.07 24.31 -14.33
C THR A 93 7.11 25.31 -14.84
N SER A 94 7.33 25.38 -16.16
CA SER A 94 8.19 26.39 -16.78
C SER A 94 7.62 27.82 -16.74
N ARG A 95 6.33 27.98 -16.43
CA ARG A 95 5.64 29.27 -16.45
C ARG A 95 5.27 29.76 -15.05
N GLN A 96 4.89 28.85 -14.16
CA GLN A 96 4.41 29.17 -12.82
C GLN A 96 4.54 27.97 -11.86
N PRO A 97 4.50 28.21 -10.54
CA PRO A 97 4.36 27.13 -9.55
C PRO A 97 3.08 26.31 -9.80
N VAL A 98 3.17 24.98 -9.63
CA VAL A 98 2.07 24.03 -9.87
C VAL A 98 1.85 23.18 -8.62
N VAL A 99 0.58 23.00 -8.25
CA VAL A 99 0.16 22.03 -7.23
C VAL A 99 -0.50 20.84 -7.92
N LEU A 100 -0.02 19.64 -7.60
CA LEU A 100 -0.59 18.39 -8.11
C LEU A 100 -1.47 17.75 -7.02
N VAL A 101 -2.73 17.50 -7.37
CA VAL A 101 -3.68 16.80 -6.50
C VAL A 101 -4.11 15.52 -7.22
N PHE A 102 -3.77 14.36 -6.64
CA PHE A 102 -4.12 13.05 -7.19
C PHE A 102 -5.34 12.49 -6.48
N GLY A 103 -6.29 11.94 -7.25
CA GLY A 103 -7.51 11.34 -6.72
C GLY A 103 -8.34 10.63 -7.79
N SER A 104 -9.43 10.00 -7.37
CA SER A 104 -10.43 9.34 -8.24
C SER A 104 -11.85 9.68 -7.77
N TYR A 105 -12.84 9.54 -8.66
CA TYR A 105 -14.27 9.77 -8.37
C TYR A 105 -14.96 8.56 -7.70
N THR A 106 -14.19 7.68 -7.05
CA THR A 106 -14.66 6.38 -6.54
C THR A 106 -14.72 6.37 -5.02
#